data_AF-A0A1X7U5E0-F1
#
_entry.id   AF-A0A1X7U5E0-F1
#
_cell.length_a   1.000
_cell.length_b   1.000
_cell.length_c   1.000
_cell.angle_alpha   90.00
_cell.angle_beta   90.00
_cell.angle_gamma   90.00
#
_symmetry.space_group_name_H-M   'P 1'
#
loop_
_entity.id
_entity.type
_entity.pdbx_description
1 polymer ?
#
loop_
_entity_poly.entity_id
_entity_poly.type
_entity_poly.pdbx_seq_one_letter_code
_entity_poly.pdbx_strand_id
1 'polypeptide(L)'
;MECRWRLFRRTIIANPENIVSFTKAAVVLHNYLRKTECVSYCPPGFVDGEDGVGNVNEGSWRSDSDSGNSLLPLQLSTSNRFVCVISHAPN
;
A
#
# COMPACT_ATOMS: atom_id res chain seq x y z
N MET A 1 5.56 -13.10 -2.26
CA MET A 1 6.23 -12.27 -1.24
C MET A 1 5.65 -10.86 -1.32
N GLU A 2 4.48 -10.62 -0.68
CA GLU A 2 3.71 -9.37 -0.79
C GLU A 2 4.61 -8.12 -0.65
N CYS A 3 4.16 -6.99 -1.20
CA CYS A 3 4.62 -5.64 -0.89
C CYS A 3 4.42 -5.27 0.61
N ARG A 4 4.99 -6.06 1.54
CA ARG A 4 4.60 -6.24 2.96
C ARG A 4 4.97 -5.08 3.88
N TRP A 5 4.56 -3.86 3.55
CA TRP A 5 4.32 -2.87 4.58
C TRP A 5 3.09 -3.28 5.38
N ARG A 6 3.24 -4.27 6.27
CA ARG A 6 2.16 -4.80 7.13
C ARG A 6 1.45 -3.67 7.90
N LEU A 7 2.17 -2.59 8.14
CA LEU A 7 1.66 -1.34 8.69
C LEU A 7 0.47 -0.78 7.91
N PHE A 8 0.51 -0.78 6.57
CA PHE A 8 -0.55 -0.22 5.72
C PHE A 8 -1.70 -1.20 5.42
N ARG A 9 -1.68 -2.40 5.99
CA ARG A 9 -2.72 -3.42 5.78
C ARG A 9 -3.90 -3.30 6.73
N ARG A 10 -3.80 -2.46 7.74
CA ARG A 10 -4.83 -2.23 8.76
C ARG A 10 -5.00 -0.75 8.96
N THR A 11 -6.16 -0.36 9.48
CA THR A 11 -6.40 1.00 9.94
C THR A 11 -5.34 1.37 10.98
N ILE A 12 -4.61 2.45 10.73
CA ILE A 12 -3.58 2.95 11.64
C ILE A 12 -4.23 3.99 12.54
N ILE A 13 -4.33 3.70 13.84
CA ILE A 13 -4.81 4.65 14.84
C ILE A 13 -3.60 5.46 15.31
N ALA A 14 -3.34 6.60 14.65
CA ALA A 14 -2.27 7.53 15.01
C ALA A 14 -2.61 8.96 14.60
N ASN A 15 -1.91 9.93 15.19
CA ASN A 15 -2.02 11.34 14.78
C ASN A 15 -1.53 11.53 13.34
N PRO A 16 -2.10 12.49 12.57
CA PRO A 16 -1.71 12.74 11.19
C PRO A 16 -0.20 12.95 10.99
N GLU A 17 0.45 13.66 11.91
CA GLU A 17 1.90 13.90 11.88
C GLU A 17 2.73 12.60 11.97
N ASN A 18 2.25 11.62 12.74
CA ASN A 18 2.88 10.31 12.86
C ASN A 18 2.69 9.50 11.58
N ILE A 19 1.49 9.56 10.98
CA ILE A 19 1.22 8.91 9.69
C ILE A 19 2.15 9.45 8.60
N VAL A 20 2.33 10.77 8.53
CA VAL A 20 3.28 11.41 7.60
C VAL A 20 4.69 10.87 7.82
N SER A 21 5.11 10.73 9.08
CA SER A 21 6.43 10.20 9.43
C SER A 21 6.60 8.73 9.05
N PHE A 22 5.58 7.89 9.26
CA PHE A 22 5.58 6.49 8.86
C PHE A 22 5.67 6.32 7.35
N THR A 23 4.90 7.11 6.59
CA THR A 23 4.95 7.11 5.13
C THR A 23 6.34 7.51 4.64
N LYS A 24 6.93 8.57 5.20
CA LYS A 24 8.30 8.99 4.85
C LYS A 24 9.33 7.88 5.12
N ALA A 25 9.26 7.25 6.29
CA ALA A 25 10.16 6.16 6.65
C ALA A 25 10.02 4.96 5.69
N ALA A 26 8.78 4.59 5.33
CA ALA A 26 8.52 3.53 4.36
C ALA A 26 9.09 3.85 2.98
N VAL A 27 8.96 5.09 2.50
CA VAL A 27 9.53 5.52 1.21
C VAL A 27 11.05 5.48 1.23
N VAL A 28 11.69 5.98 2.29
CA VAL A 28 13.15 5.94 2.43
C VAL A 28 13.65 4.50 2.41
N LEU A 29 13.03 3.62 3.19
CA LEU A 29 13.41 2.21 3.27
C LEU A 29 13.12 1.47 1.95
N HIS A 30 12.01 1.76 1.27
CA HIS A 30 11.72 1.25 -0.08
C HIS A 30 12.84 1.62 -1.07
N ASN A 31 13.24 2.89 -1.09
CA ASN A 31 14.28 3.39 -1.97
C ASN A 31 15.64 2.76 -1.66
N TYR A 32 15.94 2.53 -0.38
CA TYR A 32 17.13 1.83 0.05
C TYR A 32 17.14 0.37 -0.46
N LEU A 33 16.09 -0.39 -0.18
CA LEU A 33 15.98 -1.80 -0.57
C LEU A 33 15.99 -1.99 -2.09
N ARG A 34 15.36 -1.07 -2.84
CA ARG A 34 15.46 -1.05 -4.31
C ARG A 34 16.88 -0.83 -4.83
N LYS A 35 17.77 -0.20 -4.06
CA LYS A 35 19.16 0.02 -4.44
C LYS A 35 20.08 -1.10 -3.98
N THR A 36 19.90 -1.60 -2.77
CA THR A 36 20.81 -2.57 -2.15
C THR A 36 20.42 -4.02 -2.40
N GLU A 37 19.13 -4.31 -2.51
CA GLU A 37 18.59 -5.66 -2.59
C GLU A 37 17.54 -5.81 -3.70
N CYS A 38 17.76 -5.14 -4.84
CA CYS A 38 16.76 -5.03 -5.90
C CYS A 38 16.18 -6.38 -6.36
N VAL A 39 17.02 -7.40 -6.53
CA VAL A 39 16.61 -8.73 -7.02
C VAL A 39 15.74 -9.49 -6.01
N SER A 40 16.02 -9.32 -4.71
CA SER A 40 15.29 -9.97 -3.62
C SER A 40 14.01 -9.20 -3.27
N TYR A 41 14.12 -7.87 -3.20
CA TYR A 41 13.04 -6.97 -2.81
C TYR A 41 12.00 -6.74 -3.91
N CYS A 42 12.44 -6.66 -5.17
CA CYS A 42 11.61 -6.35 -6.33
C CYS A 42 12.10 -7.17 -7.54
N PRO A 43 11.84 -8.50 -7.56
CA PRO A 43 12.29 -9.35 -8.64
C PRO A 43 11.71 -8.92 -10.00
N PRO A 44 12.34 -9.29 -11.13
CA PRO A 44 11.80 -9.01 -12.46
C PRO A 44 10.36 -9.51 -12.61
N GLY A 45 9.48 -8.66 -13.17
CA GLY A 45 8.05 -8.97 -13.27
C GLY A 45 7.25 -8.83 -11.97
N PHE A 46 7.84 -8.27 -10.91
CA PHE A 46 7.12 -7.95 -9.67
C PHE A 46 6.25 -6.70 -9.80
N VAL A 47 6.82 -5.60 -10.25
CA VAL A 47 6.10 -4.34 -10.54
C VAL A 47 5.52 -4.35 -11.94
N ASP A 48 4.55 -3.47 -12.18
CA ASP A 48 4.01 -3.25 -13.52
C ASP A 48 5.12 -2.79 -14.47
N GLY A 49 5.10 -3.31 -15.68
CA GLY A 49 5.98 -2.90 -16.77
C GLY A 49 5.17 -2.36 -17.93
N GLU A 50 5.84 -1.73 -18.88
CA GLU A 50 5.23 -1.30 -20.15
C GLU A 50 5.99 -2.01 -21.27
N ASP A 51 5.26 -2.50 -22.28
CA ASP A 51 5.90 -2.98 -23.50
C ASP A 51 6.30 -1.79 -24.41
N GLY A 52 7.09 -2.07 -25.46
CA GLY A 52 7.52 -1.03 -26.40
C GLY A 52 6.39 -0.40 -27.23
N VAL A 53 5.14 -0.87 -27.06
CA VAL A 53 3.94 -0.39 -27.77
C VAL A 53 3.02 0.39 -26.81
N GLY A 54 3.37 0.47 -25.52
CA GLY A 54 2.61 1.18 -24.49
C GLY A 54 1.54 0.35 -23.81
N ASN A 55 1.51 -0.98 -24.00
CA ASN A 55 0.62 -1.85 -23.23
C ASN A 55 1.23 -2.11 -21.84
N VAL A 56 0.38 -2.11 -20.83
CA VAL A 56 0.78 -2.40 -19.45
C VAL A 56 0.89 -3.91 -19.25
N ASN A 57 2.07 -4.35 -18.85
CA ASN A 57 2.33 -5.70 -18.35
C ASN A 57 2.06 -5.71 -16.84
N GLU A 58 1.04 -6.45 -16.42
CA GLU A 58 0.66 -6.55 -15.01
C GLU A 58 1.77 -7.24 -14.19
N GLY A 59 2.27 -6.55 -13.17
CA GLY A 59 3.24 -7.09 -12.23
C GLY A 59 2.60 -8.08 -11.26
N SER A 60 3.39 -9.07 -10.83
CA SER A 60 2.98 -10.11 -9.88
C SER A 60 2.71 -9.62 -8.46
N TRP A 61 2.93 -8.33 -8.16
CA TRP A 61 2.64 -7.73 -6.84
C TRP A 61 1.18 -7.86 -6.39
N ARG A 62 0.23 -8.06 -7.33
CA ARG A 62 -1.20 -8.30 -7.05
C ARG A 62 -1.52 -9.77 -6.73
N SER A 63 -0.71 -10.71 -7.21
CA SER A 63 -0.92 -12.16 -7.08
C SER A 63 -0.67 -12.70 -5.67
N ASP A 64 -0.04 -11.89 -4.84
CA ASP A 64 0.34 -12.21 -3.46
C ASP A 64 -0.86 -12.18 -2.47
N SER A 65 -2.08 -12.06 -2.99
CA SER A 65 -3.36 -11.94 -2.26
C SER A 65 -3.90 -13.27 -1.71
N ASP A 66 -3.18 -14.38 -1.86
CA ASP A 66 -3.65 -15.74 -1.53
C ASP A 66 -3.71 -16.07 -0.01
N SER A 67 -3.43 -15.10 0.86
CA SER A 67 -3.60 -15.26 2.31
C SER A 67 -4.69 -14.35 2.87
N GLY A 68 -5.94 -14.52 2.43
CA GLY A 68 -7.21 -14.25 3.15
C GLY A 68 -7.49 -12.86 3.76
N ASN A 69 -6.53 -11.93 3.70
CA ASN A 69 -6.53 -10.65 4.40
C ASN A 69 -6.29 -9.48 3.45
N SER A 70 -6.35 -9.72 2.14
CA SER A 70 -6.24 -8.70 1.11
C SER A 70 -7.54 -7.89 1.11
N LEU A 71 -7.51 -6.75 1.79
CA LEU A 71 -8.58 -5.76 1.89
C LEU A 71 -9.88 -6.34 2.46
N LEU A 72 -9.85 -6.70 3.74
CA LEU A 72 -11.10 -6.78 4.50
C LEU A 72 -11.83 -5.43 4.38
N PRO A 73 -13.17 -5.41 4.25
CA PRO A 73 -13.94 -4.18 4.35
C PRO A 73 -13.43 -3.40 5.56
N LEU A 74 -13.17 -2.09 5.38
CA LEU A 74 -12.70 -1.23 6.47
C LEU A 74 -13.59 -1.49 7.68
N GLN A 75 -13.07 -2.21 8.67
CA GLN A 75 -13.85 -2.48 9.87
C GLN A 75 -14.15 -1.11 10.46
N LEU A 76 -15.45 -0.80 10.58
CA LEU A 76 -15.91 0.41 11.23
C LEU A 76 -15.24 0.41 12.61
N SER A 77 -14.28 1.30 12.81
CA SER A 77 -13.67 1.47 14.11
C SER A 77 -14.80 1.91 15.03
N THR A 78 -15.23 1.03 15.93
CA THR A 78 -16.24 1.30 16.96
C THR A 78 -15.78 2.39 17.95
N SER A 79 -14.56 2.90 17.80
CA SER A 79 -14.06 4.06 18.52
C SER A 79 -14.45 5.34 17.79
N ASN A 80 -15.48 6.01 18.33
CA ASN A 80 -16.05 7.30 17.92
C ASN A 80 -15.05 8.48 17.86
N ARG A 81 -14.04 8.46 16.99
CA ARG A 81 -13.21 9.64 16.73
C ARG A 81 -12.81 9.70 15.26
N PHE A 82 -13.48 10.61 14.54
CA PHE A 82 -13.17 11.12 13.20
C PHE A 82 -13.56 10.24 12.00
N VAL A 83 -14.86 10.10 11.76
CA VAL A 83 -15.34 9.90 10.39
C VAL A 83 -15.64 11.29 9.81
N CYS A 84 -14.77 11.80 8.93
CA CYS A 84 -15.18 12.87 8.02
C CYS A 84 -16.03 12.21 6.93
N VAL A 85 -17.35 12.15 7.15
CA VAL A 85 -18.28 11.82 6.07
C VAL A 85 -18.26 13.03 5.15
N ILE A 86 -17.75 12.86 3.92
CA ILE A 86 -18.02 13.85 2.87
C ILE A 86 -19.52 13.72 2.59
N SER A 87 -20.32 14.51 3.30
CA SER A 87 -21.73 14.67 3.01
C SER A 87 -21.83 15.35 1.65
N HIS A 88 -22.22 14.59 0.63
CA HIS A 88 -22.65 15.17 -0.63
C HIS A 88 -23.89 16.02 -0.33
N ALA A 89 -23.76 17.34 -0.43
CA ALA A 89 -24.89 18.26 -0.28
C ALA A 89 -25.79 18.12 -1.52
N PRO A 90 -27.10 17.86 -1.38
CA PRO A 90 -28.02 17.92 -2.50
C PRO A 90 -28.33 19.39 -2.82
N ASN A 91 -28.20 19.75 -4.10
CA ASN A 91 -28.99 20.80 -4.75
C ASN A 91 -29.52 20.21 -6.06
#